data_AF-A0A6I2WXB0-F1
#
_entry.id   AF-A0A6I2WXB0-F1
#
_cell.length_a   1.000
_cell.length_b   1.000
_cell.length_c   1.000
_cell.angle_alpha   90.00
_cell.angle_beta   90.00
_cell.angle_gamma   90.00
#
_symmetry.space_group_name_H-M   'P 1'
#
loop_
_entity.id
_entity.type
_entity.pdbx_description
1 polymer ?
#
loop_
_entity_poly.entity_id
_entity_poly.type
_entity_poly.pdbx_seq_one_letter_code
_entity_poly.pdbx_strand_id
1 'polypeptide(L)'
;MSGITDDQLSEDLLPGTEAVDPGETTPDATPRKQRSLRRRVLRYTALVVAALLIPVSISYIRALTGPGYDSAAARTVQWARDHHMGSLVDWAERHWFDKNQAKVGGEPDPNAVGPNIAGAVAAPTTVPSTTAVTTTAPTDTGAATGLSPAVPTTSTTVAVARRLPPPVSLQSPLPTPFRGEGRWTGFGPLIEGEPGAYATTVRPDVEHSSISIGVVWFDPAAVRFRLFPGDNSPNRPWDRRPYVPVPDRKSLLAAFAGGFRLNESNGGMLLGGKEIRPMRVGAATFAFGLDGKPLLGNWGVEVPINGTYDSVRQNLDLIVDDGVMNPLLETDPNNQWGFTGPNNNSFVWRSGVGILADG
;
A
#
# COMPACT_ATOMS: atom_id res chain seq x y z
N MET A 1 -92.47 32.34 -53.18
CA MET A 1 -92.65 33.33 -54.25
C MET A 1 -91.36 33.39 -55.04
N SER A 2 -91.46 33.11 -56.35
CA SER A 2 -90.41 33.07 -57.40
C SER A 2 -89.29 32.04 -57.18
N GLY A 3 -88.98 31.10 -58.08
CA GLY A 3 -89.33 30.78 -59.47
C GLY A 3 -88.18 29.86 -59.98
N ILE A 4 -88.44 28.70 -60.60
CA ILE A 4 -88.37 28.48 -62.09
C ILE A 4 -86.90 28.54 -62.57
N THR A 5 -86.25 27.56 -63.23
CA THR A 5 -86.66 26.40 -64.06
C THR A 5 -85.41 25.61 -64.52
N ASP A 6 -85.63 24.36 -64.96
CA ASP A 6 -85.09 23.65 -66.16
C ASP A 6 -83.58 23.67 -66.49
N ASP A 7 -82.95 22.76 -67.24
CA ASP A 7 -83.30 21.61 -68.09
C ASP A 7 -81.94 20.90 -68.31
N GLN A 8 -81.82 19.56 -68.21
CA GLN A 8 -81.88 18.58 -69.30
C GLN A 8 -80.72 18.55 -70.32
N LEU A 9 -80.54 17.31 -70.82
CA LEU A 9 -79.80 16.84 -72.00
C LEU A 9 -78.29 16.58 -71.82
N SER A 10 -77.72 15.44 -72.21
CA SER A 10 -78.22 14.16 -72.76
C SER A 10 -76.97 13.32 -73.05
N GLU A 11 -77.09 12.00 -72.88
CA GLU A 11 -76.56 10.96 -73.80
C GLU A 11 -75.06 10.96 -74.17
N ASP A 12 -74.30 9.91 -73.87
CA ASP A 12 -74.35 8.65 -74.64
C ASP A 12 -73.25 7.62 -74.29
N LEU A 13 -73.67 6.35 -74.45
CA LEU A 13 -72.94 5.11 -74.74
C LEU A 13 -71.95 4.42 -73.74
N LEU A 14 -72.45 3.27 -73.25
CA LEU A 14 -71.80 2.03 -72.76
C LEU A 14 -71.00 1.30 -73.90
N PRO A 15 -70.46 0.05 -73.79
CA PRO A 15 -70.53 -0.99 -72.72
C PRO A 15 -69.25 -1.84 -72.48
N GLY A 16 -69.32 -2.79 -71.53
CA GLY A 16 -68.38 -3.92 -71.41
C GLY A 16 -68.37 -4.60 -70.03
N THR A 17 -69.46 -5.23 -69.58
CA THR A 17 -69.62 -6.70 -69.38
C THR A 17 -68.41 -7.46 -68.80
N GLU A 18 -68.50 -7.91 -67.54
CA GLU A 18 -68.72 -9.33 -67.17
C GLU A 18 -68.71 -9.53 -65.63
N ALA A 19 -69.58 -10.42 -65.18
CA ALA A 19 -69.70 -10.89 -63.79
C ALA A 19 -69.09 -12.31 -63.65
N VAL A 20 -68.85 -12.74 -62.39
CA VAL A 20 -68.75 -14.13 -61.81
C VAL A 20 -67.67 -14.14 -60.70
N ASP A 21 -68.01 -14.11 -59.40
CA ASP A 21 -68.37 -15.19 -58.42
C ASP A 21 -67.15 -15.82 -57.70
N PRO A 22 -67.26 -16.58 -56.57
CA PRO A 22 -66.85 -16.11 -55.25
C PRO A 22 -65.79 -17.01 -54.58
N GLY A 23 -65.16 -16.48 -53.53
CA GLY A 23 -64.53 -17.30 -52.49
C GLY A 23 -63.03 -17.55 -52.66
N GLU A 24 -62.24 -16.84 -51.85
CA GLU A 24 -61.12 -17.48 -51.17
C GLU A 24 -60.84 -16.73 -49.87
N THR A 25 -61.23 -17.35 -48.75
CA THR A 25 -60.74 -16.98 -47.42
C THR A 25 -59.24 -17.24 -47.36
N THR A 26 -58.41 -16.21 -47.49
CA THR A 26 -56.97 -16.33 -47.20
C THR A 26 -56.72 -16.36 -45.68
N PRO A 27 -55.92 -17.33 -45.19
CA PRO A 27 -55.67 -17.53 -43.77
C PRO A 27 -54.68 -16.52 -43.19
N ASP A 28 -54.93 -16.18 -41.92
CA ASP A 28 -54.13 -15.36 -41.02
C ASP A 28 -52.62 -15.74 -41.00
N ALA A 29 -51.76 -14.83 -41.46
CA ALA A 29 -50.31 -15.04 -41.59
C ALA A 29 -49.51 -14.53 -40.37
N THR A 30 -49.60 -15.28 -39.26
CA THR A 30 -48.57 -15.57 -38.23
C THR A 30 -47.70 -14.46 -37.56
N PRO A 31 -47.68 -14.37 -36.20
CA PRO A 31 -46.71 -13.59 -35.42
C PRO A 31 -45.36 -14.33 -35.19
N ARG A 32 -44.90 -15.13 -36.17
CA ARG A 32 -43.78 -16.08 -35.99
C ARG A 32 -42.40 -15.49 -36.35
N LYS A 33 -42.32 -14.50 -37.26
CA LYS A 33 -41.05 -13.86 -37.69
C LYS A 33 -40.48 -12.87 -36.67
N GLN A 34 -41.31 -12.12 -35.93
CA GLN A 34 -40.82 -11.17 -34.92
C GLN A 34 -40.15 -11.85 -33.71
N ARG A 35 -40.65 -13.03 -33.30
CA ARG A 35 -40.07 -13.80 -32.17
C ARG A 35 -38.66 -14.35 -32.48
N SER A 36 -38.35 -14.67 -33.73
CA SER A 36 -37.02 -15.20 -34.12
C SER A 36 -35.96 -14.11 -34.23
N LEU A 37 -36.32 -12.91 -34.72
CA LEU A 37 -35.45 -11.74 -34.75
C LEU A 37 -35.12 -11.26 -33.33
N ARG A 38 -36.10 -11.16 -32.43
CA ARG A 38 -35.86 -10.81 -31.01
C ARG A 38 -34.92 -11.81 -30.32
N ARG A 39 -35.08 -13.11 -30.57
CA ARG A 39 -34.17 -14.15 -30.05
C ARG A 39 -32.77 -14.05 -30.63
N ARG A 40 -32.62 -13.67 -31.90
CA ARG A 40 -31.31 -13.42 -32.53
C ARG A 40 -30.65 -12.19 -31.93
N VAL A 41 -31.37 -11.07 -31.81
CA VAL A 41 -30.86 -9.84 -31.17
C VAL A 41 -30.42 -10.13 -29.74
N LEU A 42 -31.26 -10.76 -28.91
CA LEU A 42 -30.88 -11.14 -27.54
C LEU A 42 -29.63 -12.05 -27.50
N ARG A 43 -29.51 -13.01 -28.43
CA ARG A 43 -28.32 -13.86 -28.52
C ARG A 43 -27.07 -13.07 -28.88
N TYR A 44 -27.14 -12.19 -29.87
CA TYR A 44 -26.00 -11.34 -30.25
C TYR A 44 -25.64 -10.36 -29.14
N THR A 45 -26.63 -9.74 -28.48
CA THR A 45 -26.40 -8.91 -27.30
C THR A 45 -25.73 -9.70 -26.18
N ALA A 46 -26.21 -10.90 -25.87
CA ALA A 46 -25.59 -11.76 -24.86
C ALA A 46 -24.17 -12.17 -25.23
N LEU A 47 -23.88 -12.47 -26.51
CA LEU A 47 -22.54 -12.78 -26.99
C LEU A 47 -21.60 -11.57 -26.92
N VAL A 48 -22.08 -10.37 -27.28
CA VAL A 48 -21.30 -9.14 -27.16
C VAL A 48 -21.02 -8.82 -25.69
N VAL A 49 -22.02 -8.93 -24.81
CA VAL A 49 -21.84 -8.75 -23.37
C VAL A 49 -20.86 -9.78 -22.81
N ALA A 50 -20.99 -11.06 -23.18
CA ALA A 50 -20.04 -12.09 -22.78
C ALA A 50 -18.62 -11.78 -23.27
N ALA A 51 -18.47 -11.37 -24.53
CA ALA A 51 -17.18 -10.99 -25.11
C ALA A 51 -16.54 -9.81 -24.37
N LEU A 52 -17.33 -8.82 -23.93
CA LEU A 52 -16.85 -7.69 -23.12
C LEU A 52 -16.52 -8.10 -21.68
N LEU A 53 -17.23 -9.08 -21.10
CA LEU A 53 -16.98 -9.56 -19.74
C LEU A 53 -15.79 -10.50 -19.63
N ILE A 54 -15.39 -11.19 -20.70
CA ILE A 54 -14.22 -12.08 -20.71
C ILE A 54 -12.93 -11.35 -20.27
N PRO A 55 -12.48 -10.24 -20.87
CA PRO A 55 -11.26 -9.56 -20.43
C PRO A 55 -11.37 -9.01 -18.99
N VAL A 56 -12.56 -8.55 -18.58
CA VAL A 56 -12.82 -8.10 -17.20
C VAL A 56 -12.67 -9.24 -16.21
N SER A 57 -13.22 -10.42 -16.55
CA SER A 57 -13.15 -11.62 -15.72
C SER A 57 -11.72 -12.14 -15.62
N ILE A 58 -10.97 -12.14 -16.73
CA ILE A 58 -9.55 -12.51 -16.73
C ILE A 58 -8.73 -11.55 -15.87
N SER A 59 -8.97 -10.23 -16.00
CA SER A 59 -8.33 -9.20 -15.17
C SER A 59 -8.60 -9.43 -13.68
N TYR A 60 -9.86 -9.66 -13.31
CA TYR A 60 -10.25 -9.89 -11.93
C TYR A 60 -9.68 -11.20 -11.35
N ILE A 61 -9.71 -12.30 -12.11
CA ILE A 61 -9.10 -13.57 -11.70
C ILE A 61 -7.59 -13.41 -11.48
N ARG A 62 -6.89 -12.65 -12.35
CA ARG A 62 -5.47 -12.36 -12.16
C ARG A 62 -5.21 -11.54 -10.90
N ALA A 63 -6.07 -10.59 -10.57
CA ALA A 63 -5.95 -9.83 -9.31
C ALA A 63 -6.14 -10.73 -8.07
N LEU A 64 -7.11 -11.66 -8.14
CA LEU A 64 -7.36 -12.61 -7.05
C LEU A 64 -6.26 -13.67 -6.90
N THR A 65 -5.67 -14.12 -8.00
CA THR A 65 -4.64 -15.19 -7.99
C THR A 65 -3.21 -14.68 -8.00
N GLY A 66 -2.99 -13.37 -8.04
CA GLY A 66 -1.65 -12.76 -7.98
C GLY A 66 -0.89 -13.13 -6.70
N PRO A 67 0.46 -13.12 -6.70
CA PRO A 67 1.24 -13.41 -5.51
C PRO A 67 0.98 -12.38 -4.39
N GLY A 68 0.90 -12.82 -3.14
CA GLY A 68 0.70 -11.95 -1.98
C GLY A 68 -0.15 -12.58 -0.88
N TYR A 69 -0.13 -12.00 0.32
CA TYR A 69 -0.88 -12.48 1.49
C TYR A 69 -2.22 -11.77 1.71
N ASP A 70 -2.58 -10.86 0.81
CA ASP A 70 -3.84 -10.11 0.88
C ASP A 70 -5.04 -11.05 0.77
N SER A 71 -6.06 -10.77 1.58
CA SER A 71 -7.35 -11.46 1.51
C SER A 71 -8.02 -11.22 0.15
N ALA A 72 -8.92 -12.11 -0.24
CA ALA A 72 -9.71 -11.94 -1.46
C ALA A 72 -10.46 -10.60 -1.48
N ALA A 73 -10.99 -10.17 -0.32
CA ALA A 73 -11.67 -8.88 -0.17
C ALA A 73 -10.73 -7.70 -0.44
N ALA A 74 -9.52 -7.70 0.14
CA ALA A 74 -8.52 -6.66 -0.09
C ALA A 74 -8.13 -6.58 -1.58
N ARG A 75 -7.95 -7.73 -2.24
CA ARG A 75 -7.65 -7.80 -3.68
C ARG A 75 -8.79 -7.29 -4.54
N THR A 76 -10.04 -7.57 -4.17
CA THR A 76 -11.22 -7.02 -4.85
C THR A 76 -11.28 -5.51 -4.73
N VAL A 77 -11.04 -4.97 -3.53
CA VAL A 77 -10.99 -3.53 -3.27
C VAL A 77 -9.92 -2.85 -4.12
N GLN A 78 -8.71 -3.42 -4.16
CA GLN A 78 -7.61 -2.89 -4.98
C GLN A 78 -7.95 -2.93 -6.47
N TRP A 79 -8.47 -4.05 -6.97
CA TRP A 79 -8.89 -4.19 -8.37
C TRP A 79 -9.97 -3.17 -8.74
N ALA A 80 -10.97 -2.97 -7.88
CA ALA A 80 -12.02 -1.98 -8.10
C ALA A 80 -11.45 -0.54 -8.17
N ARG A 81 -10.53 -0.19 -7.25
CA ARG A 81 -9.82 1.11 -7.28
C ARG A 81 -9.02 1.30 -8.57
N ASP A 82 -8.34 0.25 -9.04
CA ASP A 82 -7.58 0.26 -10.30
C ASP A 82 -8.46 0.46 -11.54
N HIS A 83 -9.74 0.10 -11.47
CA HIS A 83 -10.71 0.22 -12.57
C HIS A 83 -11.65 1.43 -12.40
N HIS A 84 -11.18 2.50 -11.75
CA HIS A 84 -11.91 3.76 -11.52
C HIS A 84 -13.19 3.63 -10.68
N MET A 85 -13.35 2.53 -9.94
CA MET A 85 -14.48 2.33 -9.02
C MET A 85 -14.16 2.83 -7.60
N GLY A 86 -13.18 3.72 -7.44
CA GLY A 86 -12.74 4.24 -6.15
C GLY A 86 -13.88 4.83 -5.31
N SER A 87 -14.77 5.62 -5.93
CA SER A 87 -15.90 6.23 -5.22
C SER A 87 -16.90 5.20 -4.64
N LEU A 88 -17.10 4.07 -5.32
CA LEU A 88 -17.93 2.98 -4.83
C LEU A 88 -17.26 2.26 -3.66
N VAL A 89 -15.95 2.04 -3.76
CA VAL A 89 -15.14 1.47 -2.69
C VAL A 89 -15.18 2.38 -1.47
N ASP A 90 -14.97 3.69 -1.63
CA ASP A 90 -15.00 4.66 -0.53
C ASP A 90 -16.40 4.73 0.11
N TRP A 91 -17.48 4.58 -0.68
CA TRP A 91 -18.84 4.47 -0.15
C TRP A 91 -19.03 3.21 0.69
N ALA A 92 -18.57 2.05 0.19
CA ALA A 92 -18.68 0.78 0.92
C ALA A 92 -17.82 0.76 2.19
N GLU A 93 -16.58 1.28 2.12
CA GLU A 93 -15.68 1.41 3.27
C GLU A 93 -16.28 2.31 4.34
N ARG A 94 -16.82 3.48 3.98
CA ARG A 94 -17.50 4.37 4.93
C ARG A 94 -18.65 3.66 5.64
N HIS A 95 -19.53 2.99 4.88
CA HIS A 95 -20.65 2.26 5.46
C HIS A 95 -20.20 1.10 6.36
N TRP A 96 -19.06 0.49 6.05
CA TRP A 96 -18.47 -0.54 6.90
C TRP A 96 -17.90 0.05 8.18
N PHE A 97 -17.10 1.12 8.11
CA PHE A 97 -16.50 1.77 9.28
C PHE A 97 -17.55 2.41 10.20
N ASP A 98 -18.61 3.01 9.66
CA ASP A 98 -19.74 3.52 10.45
C ASP A 98 -20.38 2.43 11.33
N LYS A 99 -20.36 1.18 10.87
CA LYS A 99 -20.92 0.02 11.60
C LYS A 99 -19.89 -0.76 12.41
N ASN A 100 -18.61 -0.64 12.07
CA ASN A 100 -17.51 -1.43 12.64
C ASN A 100 -16.42 -0.49 13.18
N GLN A 101 -16.83 0.40 14.07
CA GLN A 101 -15.89 1.26 14.79
C GLN A 101 -14.96 0.43 15.69
N ALA A 102 -13.78 0.98 15.97
CA ALA A 102 -12.88 0.38 16.94
C ALA A 102 -13.61 0.15 18.25
N LYS A 103 -13.42 -1.04 18.81
CA LYS A 103 -14.07 -1.41 20.06
C LYS A 103 -13.45 -0.59 21.20
N VAL A 104 -14.30 0.09 21.95
CA VAL A 104 -13.94 0.73 23.21
C VAL A 104 -13.82 -0.33 24.29
N GLY A 105 -12.67 -0.37 24.95
CA GLY A 105 -12.37 -1.31 26.02
C GLY A 105 -12.18 -2.77 25.58
N GLY A 106 -11.77 -3.60 26.54
CA GLY A 106 -11.57 -5.03 26.37
C GLY A 106 -10.10 -5.44 26.29
N GLU A 107 -9.89 -6.74 26.12
CA GLU A 107 -8.55 -7.33 26.01
C GLU A 107 -8.09 -7.34 24.54
N PRO A 108 -6.82 -7.02 24.26
CA PRO A 108 -6.25 -7.14 22.94
C PRO A 108 -6.25 -8.58 22.48
N ASP A 109 -6.58 -8.79 21.21
CA ASP A 109 -6.34 -10.08 20.57
C ASP A 109 -4.81 -10.26 20.43
N PRO A 110 -4.21 -11.28 21.07
CA PRO A 110 -2.77 -11.54 20.97
C PRO A 110 -2.31 -11.86 19.54
N ASN A 111 -3.23 -12.17 18.62
CA ASN A 111 -2.93 -12.43 17.21
C ASN A 111 -3.20 -11.22 16.29
N ALA A 112 -3.72 -10.10 16.82
CA ALA A 112 -4.06 -8.92 16.01
C ALA A 112 -2.83 -8.25 15.40
N VAL A 113 -1.68 -8.34 16.07
CA VAL A 113 -0.41 -7.96 15.48
C VAL A 113 0.11 -9.18 14.73
N GLY A 114 0.09 -9.11 13.39
CA GLY A 114 0.23 -10.28 12.51
C GLY A 114 1.39 -11.24 12.83
N PRO A 115 1.35 -12.47 12.31
CA PRO A 115 2.20 -13.59 12.73
C PRO A 115 3.71 -13.33 12.66
N ASN A 116 4.14 -12.32 11.89
CA ASN A 116 5.55 -11.94 11.76
C ASN A 116 6.09 -11.18 13.00
N ILE A 117 5.27 -10.34 13.64
CA ILE A 117 5.66 -9.69 14.90
C ILE A 117 5.42 -10.66 16.06
N ALA A 118 4.31 -11.39 16.05
CA ALA A 118 4.09 -12.46 17.04
C ALA A 118 5.22 -13.51 16.99
N GLY A 119 5.69 -13.90 15.81
CA GLY A 119 6.82 -14.81 15.61
C GLY A 119 8.17 -14.22 16.02
N ALA A 120 8.40 -12.92 15.76
CA ALA A 120 9.59 -12.21 16.25
C ALA A 120 9.59 -12.11 17.80
N VAL A 121 8.43 -11.84 18.40
CA VAL A 121 8.24 -11.76 19.86
C VAL A 121 8.24 -13.15 20.51
N ALA A 122 7.90 -14.21 19.78
CA ALA A 122 7.89 -15.59 20.26
C ALA A 122 9.24 -16.32 20.12
N ALA A 123 10.22 -15.77 19.40
CA ALA A 123 11.48 -16.45 19.11
C ALA A 123 12.61 -16.05 20.08
N PRO A 124 13.06 -16.98 20.94
CA PRO A 124 14.47 -17.12 21.26
C PRO A 124 14.93 -18.48 20.77
N THR A 125 15.68 -18.55 19.67
CA THR A 125 16.47 -19.76 19.40
C THR A 125 17.88 -19.52 19.91
N THR A 126 18.09 -20.01 21.12
CA THR A 126 19.39 -20.27 21.72
C THR A 126 20.29 -21.00 20.71
N VAL A 127 21.42 -20.39 20.38
CA VAL A 127 22.60 -21.11 19.89
C VAL A 127 23.56 -21.18 21.08
N PRO A 128 24.06 -22.37 21.46
CA PRO A 128 24.88 -22.52 22.66
C PRO A 128 26.18 -21.72 22.53
N SER A 129 26.45 -20.89 23.54
CA SER A 129 27.74 -20.26 23.78
C SER A 129 28.84 -21.32 23.77
N THR A 130 29.70 -21.28 22.75
CA THR A 130 30.96 -22.02 22.82
C THR A 130 31.90 -21.19 23.70
N THR A 131 32.25 -21.80 24.83
CA THR A 131 33.16 -21.35 25.86
C THR A 131 34.39 -20.63 25.29
N ALA A 132 34.61 -19.40 25.75
CA ALA A 132 35.85 -18.66 25.53
C ALA A 132 37.02 -19.44 26.16
N VAL A 133 38.00 -19.82 25.33
CA VAL A 133 39.29 -20.34 25.78
C VAL A 133 40.20 -19.15 26.04
N THR A 134 40.43 -18.87 27.31
CA THR A 134 41.49 -17.99 27.81
C THR A 134 42.84 -18.52 27.32
N THR A 135 43.47 -17.82 26.39
CA THR A 135 44.89 -18.04 26.06
C THR A 135 45.69 -16.90 26.66
N THR A 136 46.36 -17.19 27.76
CA THR A 136 47.39 -16.37 28.40
C THR A 136 48.55 -16.12 27.44
N ALA A 137 48.90 -14.84 27.27
CA ALA A 137 50.11 -14.38 26.59
C ALA A 137 51.38 -14.81 27.35
N PRO A 138 52.51 -15.11 26.67
CA PRO A 138 53.81 -15.04 27.27
C PRO A 138 54.39 -13.62 27.13
N THR A 139 54.89 -13.12 28.26
CA THR A 139 55.83 -12.01 28.38
C THR A 139 57.06 -12.28 27.53
N ASP A 140 57.45 -11.34 26.68
CA ASP A 140 58.84 -11.25 26.27
C ASP A 140 59.32 -9.79 26.22
N THR A 141 60.44 -9.59 26.90
CA THR A 141 61.12 -8.32 27.11
C THR A 141 62.18 -8.19 26.03
N GLY A 142 62.11 -7.15 25.19
CA GLY A 142 63.10 -6.95 24.14
C GLY A 142 63.11 -5.51 23.64
N ALA A 143 64.00 -4.71 24.22
CA ALA A 143 64.32 -3.37 23.74
C ALA A 143 65.12 -3.45 22.43
N ALA A 144 64.71 -2.69 21.41
CA ALA A 144 65.58 -2.30 20.31
C ALA A 144 65.13 -0.95 19.72
N THR A 145 65.97 0.05 19.95
CA THR A 145 65.98 1.36 19.32
C THR A 145 66.20 1.27 17.81
N GLY A 146 65.31 1.88 17.03
CA GLY A 146 65.48 2.10 15.59
C GLY A 146 64.64 3.27 15.12
N LEU A 147 65.27 4.44 14.98
CA LEU A 147 64.67 5.63 14.38
C LEU A 147 64.62 5.44 12.86
N SER A 148 63.42 5.39 12.29
CA SER A 148 63.19 5.49 10.84
C SER A 148 61.98 6.40 10.59
N PRO A 149 62.06 7.40 9.69
CA PRO A 149 60.97 8.35 9.48
C PRO A 149 59.85 7.68 8.67
N ALA A 150 58.72 7.40 9.33
CA ALA A 150 57.52 6.91 8.68
C ALA A 150 56.84 8.05 7.89
N VAL A 151 56.67 7.81 6.60
CA VAL A 151 55.77 8.57 5.71
C VAL A 151 54.36 8.53 6.31
N PRO A 152 53.61 9.65 6.35
CA PRO A 152 52.25 9.63 6.87
C PRO A 152 51.35 8.89 5.87
N THR A 153 51.17 7.59 6.08
CA THR A 153 50.06 6.86 5.48
C THR A 153 48.82 7.32 6.21
N THR A 154 48.00 8.15 5.56
CA THR A 154 46.67 8.51 6.03
C THR A 154 45.82 7.24 6.06
N SER A 155 45.90 6.50 7.15
CA SER A 155 44.94 5.44 7.45
C SER A 155 43.61 6.13 7.69
N THR A 156 42.77 6.19 6.66
CA THR A 156 41.35 6.48 6.83
C THR A 156 40.76 5.33 7.63
N THR A 157 40.82 5.43 8.96
CA THR A 157 40.07 4.56 9.85
C THR A 157 38.60 4.82 9.53
N VAL A 158 37.98 3.89 8.79
CA VAL A 158 36.52 3.85 8.65
C VAL A 158 36.01 3.71 10.07
N ALA A 159 35.47 4.79 10.63
CA ALA A 159 34.80 4.75 11.92
C ALA A 159 33.67 3.73 11.78
N VAL A 160 33.82 2.57 12.38
CA VAL A 160 32.73 1.59 12.51
C VAL A 160 31.64 2.33 13.27
N ALA A 161 30.50 2.56 12.62
CA ALA A 161 29.36 3.18 13.25
C ALA A 161 29.04 2.36 14.50
N ARG A 162 29.14 2.98 15.67
CA ARG A 162 28.91 2.30 16.94
C ARG A 162 27.46 1.86 16.98
N ARG A 163 27.24 0.58 17.30
CA ARG A 163 25.91 0.02 17.58
C ARG A 163 25.14 0.89 18.56
N LEU A 164 23.87 1.15 18.26
CA LEU A 164 22.98 1.84 19.19
C LEU A 164 22.65 0.90 20.36
N PRO A 165 22.50 1.42 21.60
CA PRO A 165 22.01 0.60 22.69
C PRO A 165 20.60 0.08 22.37
N PRO A 166 20.20 -1.10 22.88
CA PRO A 166 18.84 -1.58 22.71
C PRO A 166 17.81 -0.55 23.19
N PRO A 167 16.66 -0.41 22.50
CA PRO A 167 15.68 0.60 22.81
C PRO A 167 15.08 0.41 24.21
N VAL A 168 14.83 1.52 24.90
CA VAL A 168 14.10 1.50 26.17
C VAL A 168 12.66 1.02 25.97
N SER A 169 12.12 0.31 26.95
CA SER A 169 10.75 -0.23 26.86
C SER A 169 9.73 0.88 26.67
N LEU A 170 8.77 0.66 25.77
CA LEU A 170 7.68 1.60 25.56
C LEU A 170 6.77 1.63 26.79
N GLN A 171 6.28 2.81 27.14
CA GLN A 171 5.30 2.95 28.19
C GLN A 171 3.92 2.54 27.65
N SER A 172 3.20 1.71 28.40
CA SER A 172 1.80 1.44 28.09
C SER A 172 0.96 2.67 28.42
N PRO A 173 0.02 3.07 27.56
CA PRO A 173 -0.93 4.14 27.88
C PRO A 173 -1.82 3.82 29.09
N LEU A 174 -2.01 2.54 29.42
CA LEU A 174 -2.82 2.11 30.56
C LEU A 174 -1.95 1.80 31.79
N PRO A 175 -2.47 2.05 33.02
CA PRO A 175 -1.73 1.79 34.26
C PRO A 175 -1.32 0.31 34.45
N THR A 176 -2.10 -0.61 33.89
CA THR A 176 -1.85 -2.05 33.97
C THR A 176 -1.50 -2.58 32.58
N PRO A 177 -0.19 -2.74 32.26
CA PRO A 177 0.23 -3.33 30.99
C PRO A 177 -0.09 -4.82 30.93
N PHE A 178 -0.33 -5.34 29.73
CA PHE A 178 -0.32 -6.77 29.48
C PHE A 178 1.10 -7.33 29.61
N ARG A 179 1.18 -8.66 29.79
CA ARG A 179 2.47 -9.34 29.90
C ARG A 179 3.31 -9.11 28.65
N GLY A 180 4.46 -8.46 28.82
CA GLY A 180 5.38 -8.17 27.70
C GLY A 180 5.02 -6.93 26.87
N GLU A 181 3.93 -6.23 27.19
CA GLU A 181 3.55 -4.99 26.50
C GLU A 181 4.67 -3.95 26.63
N GLY A 182 5.06 -3.35 25.49
CA GLY A 182 6.14 -2.38 25.37
C GLY A 182 7.55 -2.95 25.58
N ARG A 183 7.70 -4.25 25.87
CA ARG A 183 9.01 -4.90 25.98
C ARG A 183 9.53 -5.37 24.63
N TRP A 184 10.75 -4.98 24.33
CA TRP A 184 11.40 -5.30 23.06
C TRP A 184 11.93 -6.74 23.02
N THR A 185 11.69 -7.41 21.90
CA THR A 185 12.27 -8.72 21.58
C THR A 185 13.09 -8.60 20.31
N GLY A 186 14.39 -8.94 20.39
CA GLY A 186 15.28 -8.92 19.24
C GLY A 186 14.96 -10.03 18.25
N PHE A 187 15.10 -9.76 16.95
CA PHE A 187 14.88 -10.75 15.91
C PHE A 187 15.85 -10.58 14.73
N GLY A 188 15.90 -11.61 13.87
CA GLY A 188 16.85 -11.69 12.77
C GLY A 188 18.21 -12.25 13.19
N PRO A 189 19.17 -12.31 12.26
CA PRO A 189 20.53 -12.75 12.57
C PRO A 189 21.21 -11.82 13.58
N LEU A 190 22.04 -12.40 14.43
CA LEU A 190 22.93 -11.64 15.32
C LEU A 190 24.07 -11.03 14.51
N ILE A 191 24.38 -9.78 14.80
CA ILE A 191 25.46 -9.01 14.21
C ILE A 191 26.37 -8.62 15.38
N GLU A 192 27.60 -9.12 15.39
CA GLU A 192 28.54 -8.92 16.51
C GLU A 192 27.98 -9.36 17.87
N GLY A 193 27.10 -10.38 17.87
CA GLY A 193 26.47 -10.92 19.08
C GLY A 193 25.15 -10.25 19.48
N GLU A 194 24.74 -9.17 18.80
CA GLU A 194 23.51 -8.43 19.11
C GLU A 194 22.53 -8.38 17.91
N PRO A 195 21.20 -8.45 18.13
CA PRO A 195 20.21 -8.24 17.09
C PRO A 195 20.30 -6.83 16.48
N GLY A 196 20.08 -6.70 15.17
CA GLY A 196 19.98 -5.39 14.50
C GLY A 196 18.56 -4.81 14.48
N ALA A 197 17.56 -5.59 14.91
CA ALA A 197 16.16 -5.19 14.93
C ALA A 197 15.43 -5.79 16.13
N TYR A 198 14.47 -5.03 16.63
CA TYR A 198 13.67 -5.38 17.81
C TYR A 198 12.20 -5.09 17.52
N ALA A 199 11.31 -5.94 18.03
CA ALA A 199 9.87 -5.76 17.90
C ALA A 199 9.19 -5.78 19.27
N THR A 200 8.09 -5.03 19.38
CA THR A 200 7.21 -5.07 20.55
C THR A 200 5.77 -4.80 20.13
N THR A 201 4.85 -4.99 21.07
CA THR A 201 3.45 -4.61 20.93
C THR A 201 3.05 -3.71 22.08
N VAL A 202 2.24 -2.70 21.79
CA VAL A 202 1.70 -1.75 22.78
C VAL A 202 0.30 -1.34 22.38
N ARG A 203 -0.55 -1.00 23.34
CA ARG A 203 -1.86 -0.40 23.01
C ARG A 203 -1.68 1.05 22.54
N PRO A 204 -2.52 1.53 21.59
CA PRO A 204 -2.37 2.87 21.04
C PRO A 204 -2.84 3.96 22.01
N ASP A 205 -3.90 3.70 22.78
CA ASP A 205 -4.54 4.65 23.66
C ASP A 205 -5.34 3.96 24.79
N VAL A 206 -5.89 4.76 25.69
CA VAL A 206 -6.63 4.29 26.87
C VAL A 206 -8.07 3.83 26.57
N GLU A 207 -8.67 4.30 25.48
CA GLU A 207 -10.07 4.06 25.13
C GLU A 207 -10.21 2.76 24.32
N HIS A 208 -9.34 2.55 23.32
CA HIS A 208 -9.37 1.40 22.41
C HIS A 208 -8.49 0.26 22.91
N SER A 209 -8.68 -0.13 24.18
CA SER A 209 -7.79 -1.05 24.88
C SER A 209 -7.76 -2.48 24.31
N SER A 210 -8.69 -2.84 23.41
CA SER A 210 -8.67 -4.12 22.69
C SER A 210 -7.82 -4.12 21.42
N ILE A 211 -7.16 -3.00 21.09
CA ILE A 211 -6.29 -2.87 19.91
C ILE A 211 -4.84 -2.86 20.36
N SER A 212 -4.00 -3.64 19.68
CA SER A 212 -2.54 -3.56 19.82
C SER A 212 -1.92 -3.06 18.53
N ILE A 213 -0.95 -2.17 18.64
CA ILE A 213 -0.06 -1.79 17.54
C ILE A 213 1.25 -2.58 17.65
N GLY A 214 1.82 -2.93 16.50
CA GLY A 214 3.17 -3.48 16.41
C GLY A 214 4.18 -2.37 16.16
N VAL A 215 5.25 -2.36 16.94
CA VAL A 215 6.35 -1.40 16.77
C VAL A 215 7.63 -2.17 16.49
N VAL A 216 8.39 -1.73 15.49
CA VAL A 216 9.67 -2.31 15.13
C VAL A 216 10.73 -1.20 15.18
N TRP A 217 11.82 -1.48 15.89
CA TRP A 217 12.97 -0.60 15.99
C TRP A 217 14.16 -1.25 15.28
N PHE A 218 14.95 -0.43 14.60
CA PHE A 218 16.08 -0.87 13.78
C PHE A 218 17.33 -0.07 14.16
N ASP A 219 18.46 -0.75 14.30
CA ASP A 219 19.76 -0.10 14.46
C ASP A 219 20.37 0.17 13.07
N PRO A 220 20.46 1.43 12.60
CA PRO A 220 21.01 1.76 11.28
C PRO A 220 22.52 1.49 11.16
N ALA A 221 23.24 1.22 12.25
CA ALA A 221 24.62 0.72 12.19
C ALA A 221 24.67 -0.78 11.84
N ALA A 222 23.59 -1.52 12.07
CA ALA A 222 23.49 -2.96 11.85
C ALA A 222 22.67 -3.32 10.60
N VAL A 223 21.73 -2.47 10.20
CA VAL A 223 20.80 -2.75 9.10
C VAL A 223 20.90 -1.71 7.99
N ARG A 224 20.47 -2.12 6.80
CA ARG A 224 20.34 -1.25 5.63
C ARG A 224 18.92 -1.26 5.11
N PHE A 225 18.47 -0.11 4.63
CA PHE A 225 17.16 0.05 4.04
C PHE A 225 17.28 0.20 2.53
N ARG A 226 16.25 -0.27 1.83
CA ARG A 226 16.16 -0.11 0.38
C ARG A 226 14.70 -0.10 -0.06
N LEU A 227 14.35 0.88 -0.90
CA LEU A 227 13.05 0.92 -1.53
C LEU A 227 13.01 0.03 -2.78
N PHE A 228 11.92 -0.73 -2.91
CA PHE A 228 11.58 -1.47 -4.12
C PHE A 228 10.28 -0.92 -4.71
N PRO A 229 10.18 -0.81 -6.05
CA PRO A 229 8.92 -0.42 -6.68
C PRO A 229 7.87 -1.52 -6.51
N GLY A 230 6.59 -1.16 -6.62
CA GLY A 230 5.51 -2.14 -6.72
C GLY A 230 5.52 -2.86 -8.07
N ASP A 231 4.73 -3.92 -8.24
CA ASP A 231 4.76 -4.73 -9.46
C ASP A 231 4.44 -3.93 -10.74
N ASN A 232 3.49 -3.00 -10.64
CA ASN A 232 3.00 -2.20 -11.77
C ASN A 232 3.02 -0.68 -11.51
N SER A 233 3.58 -0.22 -10.40
CA SER A 233 3.58 1.20 -9.99
C SER A 233 4.87 1.56 -9.22
N PRO A 234 5.40 2.80 -9.34
CA PRO A 234 4.90 3.91 -10.14
C PRO A 234 5.69 4.04 -11.45
N ASN A 235 5.10 3.65 -12.58
CA ASN A 235 5.61 3.73 -13.95
C ASN A 235 7.06 3.23 -14.20
N ARG A 236 7.18 2.22 -15.07
CA ARG A 236 8.47 1.69 -15.55
C ARG A 236 9.14 2.66 -16.55
N PRO A 237 10.47 2.53 -16.80
CA PRO A 237 11.40 1.54 -16.25
C PRO A 237 12.04 1.95 -14.92
N TRP A 238 12.41 0.95 -14.12
CA TRP A 238 13.17 1.10 -12.88
C TRP A 238 14.53 0.43 -13.01
N ASP A 239 15.46 0.80 -12.14
CA ASP A 239 16.80 0.19 -12.04
C ASP A 239 16.80 -1.19 -11.36
N ARG A 240 15.67 -1.60 -10.76
CA ARG A 240 15.55 -2.83 -9.97
C ARG A 240 14.20 -3.54 -10.16
N ARG A 241 14.14 -4.80 -9.74
CA ARG A 241 12.92 -5.63 -9.75
C ARG A 241 11.92 -5.14 -8.69
N PRO A 242 10.61 -5.41 -8.83
CA PRO A 242 9.60 -5.05 -7.83
C PRO A 242 9.51 -6.04 -6.66
N TYR A 243 10.63 -6.68 -6.32
CA TYR A 243 10.72 -7.65 -5.23
C TYR A 243 12.17 -7.78 -4.78
N VAL A 244 12.35 -8.25 -3.54
CA VAL A 244 13.67 -8.56 -2.97
C VAL A 244 14.30 -9.72 -3.74
N PRO A 245 15.50 -9.56 -4.32
CA PRO A 245 16.21 -10.61 -5.04
C PRO A 245 16.42 -11.85 -4.17
N VAL A 246 16.35 -13.05 -4.77
CA VAL A 246 16.48 -14.33 -4.04
C VAL A 246 17.72 -14.39 -3.13
N PRO A 247 18.92 -13.95 -3.57
CA PRO A 247 20.11 -13.96 -2.69
C PRO A 247 19.94 -13.11 -1.42
N ASP A 248 19.21 -12.00 -1.51
CA ASP A 248 19.05 -11.04 -0.40
C ASP A 248 17.97 -11.46 0.60
N ARG A 249 17.09 -12.42 0.23
CA ARG A 249 15.95 -12.84 1.07
C ARG A 249 16.38 -13.49 2.39
N LYS A 250 17.57 -14.11 2.43
CA LYS A 250 18.10 -14.70 3.68
C LYS A 250 18.53 -13.65 4.71
N SER A 251 18.84 -12.44 4.24
CA SER A 251 19.18 -11.28 5.08
C SER A 251 18.02 -10.30 5.25
N LEU A 252 16.83 -10.62 4.73
CA LEU A 252 15.66 -9.75 4.83
C LEU A 252 15.08 -9.85 6.24
N LEU A 253 15.11 -8.74 6.97
CA LEU A 253 14.52 -8.63 8.31
C LEU A 253 13.01 -8.39 8.24
N ALA A 254 12.60 -7.42 7.43
CA ALA A 254 11.21 -6.99 7.32
C ALA A 254 10.95 -6.29 5.98
N ALA A 255 9.67 -6.22 5.59
CA ALA A 255 9.20 -5.43 4.46
C ALA A 255 7.90 -4.72 4.85
N PHE A 256 7.79 -3.46 4.46
CA PHE A 256 6.65 -2.58 4.77
C PHE A 256 6.11 -1.95 3.50
N ALA A 257 4.85 -1.50 3.53
CA ALA A 257 4.29 -0.69 2.46
C ALA A 257 5.03 0.66 2.36
N GLY A 258 5.25 1.16 1.14
CA GLY A 258 6.02 2.38 0.88
C GLY A 258 5.23 3.69 0.90
N GLY A 259 4.02 3.71 1.46
CA GLY A 259 3.11 4.87 1.47
C GLY A 259 2.02 4.84 0.39
N PHE A 260 1.28 5.95 0.26
CA PHE A 260 0.22 6.09 -0.73
C PHE A 260 0.76 5.92 -2.15
N ARG A 261 -0.11 5.63 -3.11
CA ARG A 261 0.27 5.68 -4.53
C ARG A 261 0.71 7.09 -4.88
N LEU A 262 1.60 7.25 -5.87
CA LEU A 262 2.18 8.57 -6.14
C LEU A 262 1.12 9.64 -6.45
N ASN A 263 0.04 9.28 -7.16
CA ASN A 263 -1.10 10.15 -7.45
C ASN A 263 -1.90 10.59 -6.22
N GLU A 264 -1.78 9.90 -5.10
CA GLU A 264 -2.50 10.16 -3.85
C GLU A 264 -1.58 10.66 -2.73
N SER A 265 -0.26 10.45 -2.86
CA SER A 265 0.69 10.72 -1.77
C SER A 265 1.06 12.18 -1.53
N ASN A 266 0.58 13.09 -2.39
CA ASN A 266 0.95 14.51 -2.38
C ASN A 266 2.49 14.74 -2.32
N GLY A 267 3.26 13.87 -2.97
CA GLY A 267 4.71 13.87 -2.87
C GLY A 267 5.41 13.20 -4.06
N GLY A 268 6.73 13.29 -4.06
CA GLY A 268 7.62 12.74 -5.07
C GLY A 268 8.20 11.37 -4.74
N MET A 269 9.01 10.87 -5.68
CA MET A 269 9.79 9.67 -5.51
C MET A 269 11.03 9.72 -6.39
N LEU A 270 12.14 9.27 -5.83
CA LEU A 270 13.40 9.03 -6.52
C LEU A 270 13.77 7.55 -6.34
N LEU A 271 14.16 6.87 -7.41
CA LEU A 271 14.56 5.47 -7.39
C LEU A 271 15.77 5.24 -8.27
N GLY A 272 16.84 4.66 -7.71
CA GLY A 272 18.09 4.41 -8.43
C GLY A 272 18.76 5.67 -8.94
N GLY A 273 18.74 6.75 -8.15
CA GLY A 273 19.26 8.05 -8.58
C GLY A 273 18.37 8.83 -9.56
N LYS A 274 17.23 8.28 -9.98
CA LYS A 274 16.34 8.92 -10.97
C LYS A 274 15.06 9.42 -10.32
N GLU A 275 14.70 10.66 -10.60
CA GLU A 275 13.40 11.20 -10.23
C GLU A 275 12.30 10.51 -11.05
N ILE A 276 11.39 9.83 -10.34
CA ILE A 276 10.22 9.16 -10.91
C ILE A 276 9.02 10.12 -10.88
N ARG A 277 8.93 10.94 -9.83
CA ARG A 277 7.95 12.03 -9.70
C ARG A 277 8.61 13.20 -8.98
N PRO A 278 8.36 14.45 -9.41
CA PRO A 278 8.93 15.64 -8.80
C PRO A 278 8.80 15.66 -7.28
N MET A 279 9.93 15.93 -6.63
CA MET A 279 10.01 16.09 -5.19
C MET A 279 9.37 17.42 -4.77
N ARG A 280 8.58 17.41 -3.69
CA ARG A 280 7.96 18.59 -3.09
C ARG A 280 8.79 19.05 -1.90
N VAL A 281 9.21 20.31 -1.93
CA VAL A 281 9.88 20.97 -0.79
C VAL A 281 8.94 20.99 0.41
N GLY A 282 9.48 20.69 1.59
CA GLY A 282 8.71 20.64 2.85
C GLY A 282 7.82 19.40 3.02
N ALA A 283 7.81 18.46 2.08
CA ALA A 283 7.07 17.21 2.27
C ALA A 283 7.84 16.24 3.17
N ALA A 284 7.10 15.46 3.96
CA ALA A 284 7.66 14.37 4.75
C ALA A 284 8.36 13.37 3.83
N THR A 285 9.64 13.15 4.09
CA THR A 285 10.52 12.40 3.20
C THR A 285 11.27 11.33 3.97
N PHE A 286 11.26 10.11 3.43
CA PHE A 286 12.11 9.03 3.85
C PHE A 286 13.08 8.70 2.72
N ALA A 287 14.36 8.96 2.96
CA ALA A 287 15.44 8.81 2.00
C ALA A 287 16.42 7.73 2.47
N PHE A 288 17.03 7.04 1.51
CA PHE A 288 18.08 6.06 1.73
C PHE A 288 19.33 6.48 0.98
N GLY A 289 20.44 6.62 1.71
CA GLY A 289 21.77 6.84 1.13
C GLY A 289 22.20 5.65 0.26
N LEU A 290 23.30 5.82 -0.49
CA LEU A 290 23.87 4.72 -1.29
C LEU A 290 24.36 3.54 -0.43
N ASP A 291 24.66 3.80 0.85
CA ASP A 291 24.99 2.80 1.86
C ASP A 291 23.76 2.17 2.52
N GLY A 292 22.55 2.64 2.16
CA GLY A 292 21.28 2.19 2.72
C GLY A 292 20.95 2.79 4.08
N LYS A 293 21.69 3.81 4.54
CA LYS A 293 21.35 4.51 5.78
C LYS A 293 20.11 5.40 5.60
N PRO A 294 19.19 5.39 6.57
CA PRO A 294 17.99 6.20 6.50
C PRO A 294 18.28 7.68 6.81
N LEU A 295 17.55 8.56 6.13
CA LEU A 295 17.30 9.93 6.55
C LEU A 295 15.79 10.16 6.52
N LEU A 296 15.24 10.83 7.53
CA LEU A 296 13.83 11.14 7.61
C LEU A 296 13.63 12.59 8.05
N GLY A 297 12.72 13.30 7.38
CA GLY A 297 12.35 14.68 7.72
C GLY A 297 11.79 15.45 6.53
N ASN A 298 11.79 16.77 6.60
CA ASN A 298 11.31 17.62 5.52
C ASN A 298 12.34 17.68 4.38
N TRP A 299 11.83 17.57 3.15
CA TRP A 299 12.67 17.75 1.96
C TRP A 299 13.13 19.20 1.84
N GLY A 300 14.45 19.39 1.78
CA GLY A 300 15.10 20.70 1.73
C GLY A 300 15.47 21.28 3.09
N VAL A 301 15.14 20.59 4.20
CA VAL A 301 15.56 20.98 5.55
C VAL A 301 16.42 19.87 6.16
N GLU A 302 15.82 18.86 6.80
CA GLU A 302 16.56 17.74 7.39
C GLU A 302 17.04 16.76 6.32
N VAL A 303 16.32 16.66 5.19
CA VAL A 303 16.73 15.84 4.04
C VAL A 303 17.18 16.76 2.90
N PRO A 304 18.50 16.92 2.64
CA PRO A 304 19.01 17.86 1.65
C PRO A 304 18.59 17.54 0.21
N ILE A 305 18.16 18.56 -0.54
CA ILE A 305 17.77 18.40 -1.96
C ILE A 305 18.93 17.89 -2.82
N ASN A 306 20.16 18.30 -2.52
CA ASN A 306 21.38 17.97 -3.25
C ASN A 306 22.11 16.74 -2.70
N GLY A 307 21.47 15.95 -1.83
CA GLY A 307 22.03 14.71 -1.33
C GLY A 307 22.16 13.64 -2.43
N THR A 308 23.01 12.64 -2.17
CA THR A 308 23.15 11.46 -3.04
C THR A 308 22.40 10.30 -2.43
N TYR A 309 21.35 9.84 -3.12
CA TYR A 309 20.42 8.84 -2.60
C TYR A 309 20.31 7.63 -3.53
N ASP A 310 20.21 6.44 -2.95
CA ASP A 310 19.74 5.25 -3.69
C ASP A 310 18.26 5.40 -4.02
N SER A 311 17.47 5.81 -3.04
CA SER A 311 16.03 6.00 -3.19
C SER A 311 15.47 7.02 -2.20
N VAL A 312 14.40 7.69 -2.60
CA VAL A 312 13.68 8.67 -1.79
C VAL A 312 12.19 8.51 -2.02
N ARG A 313 11.42 8.56 -0.93
CA ARG A 313 9.97 8.47 -0.97
C ARG A 313 9.37 9.57 -0.10
N GLN A 314 8.48 10.37 -0.68
CA GLN A 314 7.71 11.36 0.09
C GLN A 314 6.28 10.91 0.31
N ASN A 315 5.73 11.14 1.49
CA ASN A 315 4.35 10.77 1.74
C ASN A 315 3.70 11.76 2.71
N LEU A 316 2.77 12.57 2.20
CA LEU A 316 2.03 13.55 2.99
C LEU A 316 2.97 14.50 3.75
N ASP A 317 2.57 14.95 4.93
CA ASP A 317 3.32 15.85 5.80
C ASP A 317 3.75 15.16 7.10
N LEU A 318 4.75 15.72 7.80
CA LEU A 318 5.29 15.12 9.02
C LEU A 318 4.23 15.16 10.12
N ILE A 319 4.09 14.03 10.83
CA ILE A 319 3.22 13.91 12.01
C ILE A 319 3.93 14.50 13.24
N VAL A 320 5.24 14.30 13.33
CA VAL A 320 6.12 14.86 14.36
C VAL A 320 7.35 15.44 13.69
N ASP A 321 7.70 16.67 14.05
CA ASP A 321 8.88 17.37 13.57
C ASP A 321 9.64 17.94 14.77
N ASP A 322 10.92 17.59 14.92
CA ASP A 322 11.75 17.92 16.09
C ASP A 322 11.07 17.65 17.45
N GLY A 323 10.38 16.51 17.55
CA GLY A 323 9.64 16.12 18.76
C GLY A 323 8.32 16.88 18.99
N VAL A 324 7.96 17.81 18.10
CA VAL A 324 6.71 18.58 18.15
C VAL A 324 5.66 17.94 17.26
N MET A 325 4.48 17.66 17.82
CA MET A 325 3.34 17.15 17.05
C MET A 325 2.82 18.20 16.07
N ASN A 326 2.48 17.78 14.87
CA ASN A 326 1.88 18.67 13.88
C ASN A 326 0.50 19.15 14.37
N PRO A 327 0.26 20.47 14.46
CA PRO A 327 -0.98 21.01 15.01
C PRO A 327 -2.23 20.63 14.19
N LEU A 328 -2.05 20.24 12.92
CA LEU A 328 -3.15 19.85 12.05
C LEU A 328 -3.71 18.46 12.36
N LEU A 329 -3.06 17.67 13.22
CA LEU A 329 -3.54 16.32 13.60
C LEU A 329 -4.95 16.37 14.19
N GLU A 330 -5.26 17.41 14.96
CA GLU A 330 -6.56 17.59 15.61
C GLU A 330 -7.52 18.44 14.77
N THR A 331 -7.01 19.31 13.90
CA THR A 331 -7.84 20.32 13.22
C THR A 331 -8.15 20.00 11.77
N ASP A 332 -7.26 19.34 11.04
CA ASP A 332 -7.43 19.04 9.61
C ASP A 332 -6.83 17.69 9.14
N PRO A 333 -7.00 16.60 9.89
CA PRO A 333 -6.33 15.34 9.58
C PRO A 333 -6.74 14.71 8.26
N ASN A 334 -7.98 14.95 7.81
CA ASN A 334 -8.51 14.40 6.57
C ASN A 334 -7.81 14.93 5.32
N ASN A 335 -7.48 16.22 5.29
CA ASN A 335 -6.80 16.82 4.15
C ASN A 335 -5.28 16.56 4.20
N GLN A 336 -4.72 16.41 5.41
CA GLN A 336 -3.29 16.24 5.60
C GLN A 336 -2.83 14.78 5.52
N TRP A 337 -3.54 13.84 6.17
CA TRP A 337 -3.14 12.42 6.25
C TRP A 337 -4.16 11.42 5.67
N GLY A 338 -5.05 11.94 4.82
CA GLY A 338 -5.97 11.16 4.02
C GLY A 338 -7.34 11.04 4.66
N PHE A 339 -8.36 11.16 3.81
CA PHE A 339 -9.76 11.25 4.19
C PHE A 339 -10.30 9.92 4.71
N THR A 340 -10.88 9.90 5.92
CA THR A 340 -11.53 8.71 6.51
C THR A 340 -13.02 8.89 6.79
N GLY A 341 -13.60 9.99 6.30
CA GLY A 341 -14.98 10.37 6.54
C GLY A 341 -15.09 11.81 7.09
N PRO A 342 -16.27 12.44 7.03
CA PRO A 342 -16.45 13.85 7.37
C PRO A 342 -16.01 14.21 8.79
N ASN A 343 -16.07 13.27 9.74
CA ASN A 343 -15.69 13.49 11.13
C ASN A 343 -14.28 12.98 11.49
N ASN A 344 -13.57 12.31 10.56
CA ASN A 344 -12.30 11.62 10.81
C ASN A 344 -12.29 10.64 12.01
N ASN A 345 -13.45 10.19 12.48
CA ASN A 345 -13.57 9.30 13.64
C ASN A 345 -13.40 7.81 13.28
N SER A 346 -13.01 7.50 12.04
CA SER A 346 -12.83 6.11 11.61
C SER A 346 -11.44 5.63 12.02
N PHE A 347 -11.39 4.67 12.95
CA PHE A 347 -10.17 3.96 13.29
C PHE A 347 -9.80 2.99 12.15
N VAL A 348 -8.94 3.47 11.25
CA VAL A 348 -8.46 2.70 10.10
C VAL A 348 -7.04 2.19 10.33
N TRP A 349 -6.68 1.11 9.64
CA TRP A 349 -5.31 0.59 9.66
C TRP A 349 -4.32 1.63 9.11
N ARG A 350 -3.26 1.90 9.87
CA ARG A 350 -2.19 2.84 9.50
C ARG A 350 -0.82 2.21 9.75
N SER A 351 0.17 2.72 9.04
CA SER A 351 1.59 2.45 9.25
C SER A 351 2.35 3.76 9.20
N GLY A 352 3.37 3.92 10.04
CA GLY A 352 4.23 5.09 10.07
C GLY A 352 5.67 4.68 10.31
N VAL A 353 6.58 5.62 10.06
CA VAL A 353 8.01 5.49 10.35
C VAL A 353 8.49 6.81 10.92
N GLY A 354 9.43 6.72 11.86
CA GLY A 354 10.12 7.85 12.46
C GLY A 354 11.59 7.53 12.63
N ILE A 355 12.38 8.55 12.93
CA ILE A 355 13.79 8.43 13.31
C ILE A 355 13.97 9.10 14.66
N LEU A 356 14.81 8.54 15.53
CA LEU A 356 15.11 9.13 16.82
C LEU A 356 16.28 10.12 16.66
N ALA A 357 16.53 10.93 17.69
CA ALA A 357 17.63 11.90 17.66
C ALA A 357 19.02 11.25 17.56
N ASP A 358 19.14 9.97 17.95
CA ASP A 358 20.36 9.17 17.87
C ASP A 358 20.49 8.34 16.58
N GLY A 359 19.49 8.39 15.69
CA GLY A 359 19.47 7.72 14.37
C GLY A 359 18.32 6.73 14.21
#